data_AF-A0A7J3BIA2-F1
#
_entry.id   AF-A0A7J3BIA2-F1
#
_cell.length_a   1.000
_cell.length_b   1.000
_cell.length_c   1.000
_cell.angle_alpha   90.00
_cell.angle_beta   90.00
_cell.angle_gamma   90.00
#
_symmetry.space_group_name_H-M   'P 1'
#
loop_
_entity.id
_entity.type
_entity.pdbx_description
1 polymer ?
#
loop_
_entity_poly.entity_id
_entity_poly.type
_entity_poly.pdbx_seq_one_letter_code
_entity_poly.pdbx_strand_id
1 'polypeptide(L)'
;MYACFIVANAGLTIITILMTTPECVMDTVRGWLAVGTIPAGISIAAIGPFLLQPAGGFWNFWHTYWVREKGMGMGAYFGRVTGLAFRPEDIRRSGYMVDYQDPNEIRKFNQWMKLNWITLIVFFVILGGIWFTFIASLAGYTAAKVYGLEVPSGWRIAVIIAEIFGKVWGPLAFSLFGIVIAASLFDSQFSIYDGIARMWTDTIYTEHPKVAGRRPYRFWYFVMLGALVTYGICCIPLGTPYFIWLIANRLGTLTQPFITLLLIYMNRKYLPKPLRPKWYHVTANVAWSIVLISYFIIWTIFEPPRLGI
;
A
#
# COMPACT_ATOMS: atom_id res chain seq x y z
N MET A 1 -7.04 -1.63 11.33
CA MET A 1 -7.19 -1.50 9.87
C MET A 1 -8.52 -0.92 9.45
N TYR A 2 -9.57 -1.69 9.09
CA TYR A 2 -10.72 -1.10 8.37
C TYR A 2 -11.48 0.00 9.11
N ALA A 3 -11.67 -0.11 10.43
CA ALA A 3 -12.39 0.92 11.20
C ALA A 3 -11.65 2.28 11.19
N CYS A 4 -10.32 2.28 11.38
CA CYS A 4 -9.52 3.51 11.32
C CYS A 4 -9.54 4.12 9.91
N PHE A 5 -9.43 3.28 8.87
CA PHE A 5 -9.54 3.74 7.48
C PHE A 5 -10.89 4.36 7.17
N ILE A 6 -11.98 3.75 7.63
CA ILE A 6 -13.34 4.27 7.43
C ILE A 6 -13.50 5.60 8.16
N VAL A 7 -13.07 5.69 9.42
CA VAL A 7 -13.15 6.92 10.21
C VAL A 7 -12.31 8.03 9.59
N ALA A 8 -11.09 7.72 9.15
CA ALA A 8 -10.21 8.68 8.49
C ALA A 8 -10.76 9.15 7.14
N ASN A 9 -11.24 8.22 6.29
CA ASN A 9 -11.84 8.57 5.01
C ASN A 9 -13.13 9.37 5.18
N ALA A 10 -14.04 8.92 6.06
CA ALA A 10 -15.29 9.61 6.32
C ALA A 10 -15.04 10.99 6.93
N GLY A 11 -14.14 11.07 7.92
CA GLY A 11 -13.70 12.33 8.51
C GLY A 11 -13.15 13.28 7.46
N LEU A 12 -12.12 12.86 6.71
CA LEU A 12 -11.53 13.67 5.65
C LEU A 12 -12.57 14.08 4.60
N THR A 13 -13.45 13.17 4.17
CA THR A 13 -14.52 13.44 3.19
C THR A 13 -15.47 14.52 3.69
N ILE A 14 -16.07 14.32 4.86
CA ILE A 14 -17.03 15.26 5.46
C ILE A 14 -16.37 16.62 5.61
N ILE A 15 -15.16 16.65 6.17
CA ILE A 15 -14.41 17.88 6.43
C ILE A 15 -14.08 18.61 5.13
N THR A 16 -13.64 17.89 4.10
CA THR A 16 -13.32 18.46 2.78
C THR A 16 -14.56 19.05 2.13
N ILE A 17 -15.70 18.36 2.19
CA ILE A 17 -16.98 18.84 1.66
C ILE A 17 -17.42 20.12 2.38
N LEU A 18 -17.23 20.22 3.70
CA LEU A 18 -17.63 21.38 4.48
C LEU A 18 -16.73 22.62 4.24
N MET A 19 -15.48 22.42 3.82
CA MET A 19 -14.54 23.53 3.56
C MET A 19 -14.47 23.95 2.08
N THR A 20 -14.98 23.12 1.17
CA THR A 20 -14.82 23.32 -0.28
C THR A 20 -15.94 24.15 -0.88
N THR A 21 -15.64 24.87 -1.97
CA THR A 21 -16.65 25.51 -2.81
C THR A 21 -17.00 24.59 -4.01
N PRO A 22 -18.21 24.73 -4.60
CA PRO A 22 -18.57 23.99 -5.82
C PRO A 22 -17.60 24.21 -6.99
N GLU A 23 -17.03 25.40 -7.09
CA GLU A 23 -16.01 25.75 -8.09
C GLU A 23 -14.73 24.92 -7.90
N CYS A 24 -14.24 24.81 -6.65
CA CYS A 24 -13.07 23.98 -6.33
C CYS A 24 -13.29 22.51 -6.65
N VAL A 25 -14.51 22.00 -6.42
CA VAL A 25 -14.88 20.63 -6.80
C VAL A 25 -14.80 20.45 -8.31
N MET A 26 -15.42 21.36 -9.06
CA MET A 26 -15.43 21.29 -10.53
C MET A 26 -14.02 21.35 -11.12
N ASP A 27 -13.17 22.24 -10.61
CA ASP A 27 -11.79 22.35 -11.06
C ASP A 27 -10.95 21.12 -10.72
N THR A 28 -11.16 20.54 -9.53
CA THR A 28 -10.47 19.30 -9.14
C THR A 28 -10.90 18.14 -10.04
N VAL A 29 -12.19 18.02 -10.36
CA VAL A 29 -12.71 17.01 -11.30
C VAL A 29 -12.11 17.23 -12.70
N ARG A 30 -12.07 18.46 -13.18
CA ARG A 30 -11.43 18.79 -14.47
C ARG A 30 -9.96 18.39 -14.47
N GLY A 31 -9.22 18.66 -13.40
CA GLY A 31 -7.82 18.25 -13.26
C GLY A 31 -7.63 16.72 -13.31
N TRP A 32 -8.50 15.97 -12.64
CA TRP A 32 -8.47 14.49 -12.65
C TRP A 32 -8.81 13.88 -14.01
N LEU A 33 -9.68 14.53 -14.78
CA LEU A 33 -10.09 14.07 -16.12
C LEU A 33 -9.23 14.67 -17.24
N ALA A 34 -8.32 15.58 -16.92
CA ALA A 34 -7.48 16.24 -17.91
C ALA A 34 -6.47 15.23 -18.50
N VAL A 35 -6.41 15.20 -19.83
CA VAL A 35 -5.48 14.35 -20.58
C VAL A 35 -4.48 15.24 -21.32
N GLY A 36 -3.19 14.93 -21.21
CA GLY A 36 -2.13 15.63 -21.96
C GLY A 36 -1.71 16.99 -21.40
N THR A 37 -2.21 17.39 -20.23
CA THR A 37 -1.80 18.64 -19.56
C THR A 37 -1.03 18.31 -18.29
N ILE A 38 0.29 18.49 -18.32
CA ILE A 38 1.11 18.51 -17.10
C ILE A 38 1.34 20.00 -16.79
N PRO A 39 0.80 20.52 -15.68
CA PRO A 39 1.01 21.91 -15.28
C PRO A 39 2.50 22.28 -15.26
N ALA A 40 2.82 23.47 -15.76
CA ALA A 40 4.19 23.97 -15.78
C ALA A 40 4.76 24.05 -14.35
N GLY A 41 6.00 23.60 -14.17
CA GLY A 41 6.68 23.60 -12.87
C GLY A 41 6.48 22.35 -12.01
N ILE A 42 5.72 21.35 -12.47
CA ILE A 42 5.64 20.06 -11.79
C ILE A 42 6.89 19.22 -12.10
N SER A 43 7.56 18.74 -11.05
CA SER A 43 8.65 17.78 -11.17
C SER A 43 8.14 16.41 -11.62
N ILE A 44 8.95 15.69 -12.40
CA ILE A 44 8.65 14.30 -12.76
C ILE A 44 8.56 13.46 -11.48
N ALA A 45 9.39 13.80 -10.48
CA ALA A 45 9.34 13.22 -9.14
C ALA A 45 7.97 13.27 -8.45
N ALA A 46 7.12 14.26 -8.75
CA ALA A 46 5.79 14.36 -8.16
C ALA A 46 4.79 13.30 -8.68
N ILE A 47 5.06 12.72 -9.85
CA ILE A 47 4.21 11.70 -10.48
C ILE A 47 4.44 10.31 -9.86
N GLY A 48 5.68 9.99 -9.50
CA GLY A 48 6.10 8.68 -9.01
C GLY A 48 5.31 8.18 -7.81
N PRO A 49 5.05 9.02 -6.80
CA PRO A 49 4.15 8.71 -5.71
C PRO A 49 2.77 8.28 -6.19
N PHE A 50 2.12 8.94 -7.15
CA PHE A 50 0.80 8.50 -7.65
C PHE A 50 0.84 7.14 -8.33
N LEU A 51 1.97 6.75 -8.94
CA LEU A 51 2.13 5.43 -9.55
C LEU A 51 2.31 4.31 -8.51
N LEU A 52 2.71 4.65 -7.29
CA LEU A 52 2.97 3.70 -6.19
C LEU A 52 1.93 3.75 -5.05
N GLN A 53 1.34 4.92 -4.82
CA GLN A 53 0.64 5.29 -3.60
C GLN A 53 -0.84 4.87 -3.50
N PRO A 54 -1.53 4.30 -4.51
CA PRO A 54 -2.77 3.62 -4.21
C PRO A 54 -2.48 2.18 -3.74
N ALA A 55 -1.67 2.01 -2.68
CA ALA A 55 -1.30 0.69 -2.12
C ALA A 55 -1.03 -0.38 -3.19
N GLY A 56 -0.46 0.05 -4.33
CA GLY A 56 -0.45 -0.69 -5.58
C GLY A 56 0.85 -1.46 -5.69
N GLY A 57 0.81 -2.65 -6.31
CA GLY A 57 2.01 -3.48 -6.48
C GLY A 57 2.40 -4.27 -5.24
N PHE A 58 3.61 -4.03 -4.72
CA PHE A 58 4.27 -4.87 -3.70
C PHE A 58 3.48 -5.03 -2.39
N TRP A 59 2.74 -4.00 -1.97
CA TRP A 59 1.98 -4.05 -0.72
C TRP A 59 0.80 -5.05 -0.78
N ASN A 60 0.27 -5.32 -1.97
CA ASN A 60 -0.81 -6.29 -2.17
C ASN A 60 -0.37 -7.74 -1.92
N PHE A 61 0.93 -8.03 -1.92
CA PHE A 61 1.41 -9.37 -1.57
C PHE A 61 1.09 -9.72 -0.13
N TRP A 62 1.17 -8.74 0.78
CA TRP A 62 0.87 -8.97 2.19
C TRP A 62 -0.61 -9.20 2.46
N HIS A 63 -1.48 -8.85 1.52
CA HIS A 63 -2.88 -9.27 1.58
C HIS A 63 -3.00 -10.80 1.70
N THR A 64 -2.09 -11.56 1.08
CA THR A 64 -2.09 -13.03 1.20
C THR A 64 -1.77 -13.51 2.62
N TYR A 65 -0.92 -12.79 3.36
CA TYR A 65 -0.70 -13.08 4.79
C TYR A 65 -1.96 -12.84 5.60
N TRP A 66 -2.66 -11.71 5.36
CA TRP A 66 -3.92 -11.45 6.05
C TRP A 66 -4.99 -12.51 5.75
N VAL A 67 -5.11 -12.92 4.48
CA VAL A 67 -6.00 -14.01 4.06
C VAL A 67 -5.72 -15.30 4.83
N ARG A 68 -4.44 -15.64 4.99
CA ARG A 68 -3.97 -16.80 5.75
C ARG A 68 -4.29 -16.68 7.25
N GLU A 69 -3.98 -15.55 7.85
CA GLU A 69 -4.21 -15.31 9.29
C GLU A 69 -5.70 -15.32 9.66
N LYS A 70 -6.57 -14.89 8.74
CA LYS A 70 -8.02 -15.01 8.90
C LYS A 70 -8.56 -16.41 8.60
N GLY A 71 -7.73 -17.31 8.08
CA GLY A 71 -8.13 -18.66 7.70
C GLY A 71 -9.14 -18.69 6.56
N MET A 72 -9.08 -17.73 5.63
CA MET A 72 -10.01 -17.70 4.51
C MET A 72 -9.49 -18.53 3.32
N GLY A 73 -10.42 -19.16 2.60
CA GLY A 73 -10.09 -20.07 1.49
C GLY A 73 -9.12 -21.17 1.95
N MET A 74 -8.08 -21.41 1.16
CA MET A 74 -7.05 -22.40 1.50
C MET A 74 -6.21 -22.03 2.73
N GLY A 75 -6.28 -20.79 3.21
CA GLY A 75 -5.62 -20.35 4.44
C GLY A 75 -6.15 -21.04 5.70
N ALA A 76 -7.37 -21.62 5.65
CA ALA A 76 -7.95 -22.38 6.75
C ALA A 76 -7.12 -23.61 7.15
N TYR A 77 -6.37 -24.18 6.21
CA TYR A 77 -5.57 -25.40 6.41
C TYR A 77 -4.13 -25.12 6.87
N PHE A 78 -3.75 -23.84 6.99
CA PHE A 78 -2.37 -23.45 7.27
C PHE A 78 -2.24 -22.81 8.65
N GLY A 79 -1.12 -23.06 9.32
CA GLY A 79 -0.82 -22.45 10.62
C GLY A 79 -0.58 -20.94 10.54
N ARG A 80 -0.73 -20.29 11.68
CA ARG A 80 -0.73 -18.82 11.84
C ARG A 80 0.41 -18.34 12.72
N VAL A 81 0.76 -17.07 12.56
CA VAL A 81 1.70 -16.43 13.48
C VAL A 81 0.96 -16.07 14.76
N THR A 82 1.07 -16.93 15.77
CA THR A 82 0.41 -16.70 17.05
C THR A 82 1.13 -15.65 17.90
N GLY A 83 0.39 -14.98 18.79
CA GLY A 83 0.97 -14.05 19.77
C GLY A 83 1.85 -14.76 20.81
N LEU A 84 2.68 -13.98 21.52
CA LEU A 84 3.62 -14.51 22.53
C LEU A 84 2.94 -15.30 23.65
N ALA A 85 1.68 -14.96 23.98
CA ALA A 85 0.89 -15.63 25.02
C ALA A 85 0.40 -17.04 24.64
N PHE A 86 0.39 -17.37 23.35
CA PHE A 86 -0.15 -18.65 22.85
C PHE A 86 0.96 -19.63 22.49
N ARG A 87 0.62 -20.87 22.16
CA ARG A 87 1.60 -21.82 21.61
C ARG A 87 1.87 -21.51 20.12
N PRO A 88 3.09 -21.72 19.62
CA PRO A 88 3.36 -21.60 18.19
C PRO A 88 2.53 -22.63 17.41
N GLU A 89 1.95 -22.19 16.29
CA GLU A 89 1.37 -23.10 15.30
C GLU A 89 2.44 -23.52 14.29
N ASP A 90 2.26 -24.70 13.68
CA ASP A 90 3.15 -25.19 12.63
C ASP A 90 2.86 -24.49 11.30
N ILE A 91 3.80 -23.68 10.85
CA ILE A 91 3.76 -23.02 9.55
C ILE A 91 4.66 -23.83 8.61
N ARG A 92 4.01 -24.67 7.81
CA ARG A 92 4.68 -25.59 6.89
C ARG A 92 5.35 -24.86 5.74
N ARG A 93 6.30 -25.52 5.06
CA ARG A 93 6.90 -25.00 3.83
C ARG A 93 6.10 -25.35 2.57
N SER A 94 5.37 -26.45 2.63
CA SER A 94 4.48 -26.90 1.55
C SER A 94 3.05 -26.44 1.84
N GLY A 95 2.39 -25.90 0.81
CA GLY A 95 0.98 -25.52 0.85
C GLY A 95 0.03 -26.65 0.49
N TYR A 96 -1.25 -26.29 0.44
CA TYR A 96 -2.33 -27.14 -0.06
C TYR A 96 -2.74 -26.68 -1.45
N MET A 97 -3.17 -27.62 -2.30
CA MET A 97 -3.65 -27.33 -3.65
C MET A 97 -5.12 -27.72 -3.77
N VAL A 98 -5.89 -26.90 -4.49
CA VAL A 98 -7.27 -27.21 -4.86
C VAL A 98 -7.25 -28.45 -5.75
N ASP A 99 -8.18 -29.38 -5.53
CA ASP A 99 -8.42 -30.47 -6.47
C ASP A 99 -8.96 -29.89 -7.77
N TYR A 100 -8.07 -29.72 -8.75
CA TYR A 100 -8.39 -29.09 -10.01
C TYR A 100 -9.05 -30.06 -11.02
N GLN A 101 -9.24 -31.32 -10.64
CA GLN A 101 -9.98 -32.31 -11.44
C GLN A 101 -11.48 -32.30 -11.10
N ASP A 102 -11.86 -31.91 -9.89
CA ASP A 102 -13.27 -31.78 -9.50
C ASP A 102 -13.86 -30.43 -9.96
N PRO A 103 -14.89 -30.43 -10.84
CA PRO A 103 -15.57 -29.21 -11.26
C PRO A 103 -16.18 -28.41 -10.12
N ASN A 104 -16.60 -29.05 -9.02
CA ASN A 104 -17.18 -28.38 -7.86
C ASN A 104 -16.13 -27.56 -7.09
N GLU A 105 -14.92 -28.10 -6.92
CA GLU A 105 -13.82 -27.40 -6.25
C GLU A 105 -13.31 -26.23 -7.10
N ILE A 106 -13.23 -26.40 -8.43
CA ILE A 106 -12.95 -25.29 -9.36
C ILE A 106 -14.01 -24.20 -9.25
N ARG A 107 -15.30 -24.56 -9.12
CA ARG A 107 -16.38 -23.58 -8.93
C ARG A 107 -16.20 -22.78 -7.62
N LYS A 108 -15.88 -23.44 -6.50
CA LYS A 108 -15.59 -22.78 -5.22
C LYS A 108 -14.38 -21.85 -5.33
N PHE A 109 -13.31 -22.30 -5.98
CA PHE A 109 -12.12 -21.48 -6.23
C PHE A 109 -12.45 -20.22 -7.04
N ASN A 110 -13.24 -20.35 -8.11
CA ASN A 110 -13.65 -19.19 -8.92
C ASN A 110 -14.52 -18.20 -8.12
N GLN A 111 -15.41 -18.69 -7.27
CA GLN A 111 -16.20 -17.84 -6.37
C GLN A 111 -15.29 -17.11 -5.36
N TRP A 112 -14.33 -17.82 -4.77
CA TRP A 112 -13.32 -17.23 -3.89
C TRP A 112 -12.50 -16.14 -4.59
N MET A 113 -12.03 -16.39 -5.82
CA MET A 113 -11.30 -15.40 -6.61
C MET A 113 -12.16 -14.18 -6.96
N LYS A 114 -13.45 -14.39 -7.27
CA LYS A 114 -14.39 -13.29 -7.51
C LYS A 114 -14.55 -12.42 -6.26
N LEU A 115 -14.67 -13.02 -5.07
CA LEU A 115 -14.75 -12.28 -3.82
C LEU A 115 -13.48 -11.46 -3.59
N ASN A 116 -12.30 -12.05 -3.74
CA ASN A 116 -11.02 -11.32 -3.59
C ASN A 116 -10.92 -10.15 -4.56
N TRP A 117 -11.33 -10.35 -5.82
CA TRP A 117 -11.34 -9.30 -6.82
C TRP A 117 -12.28 -8.14 -6.44
N ILE A 118 -13.50 -8.45 -5.95
CA ILE A 118 -14.44 -7.43 -5.46
C ILE A 118 -13.83 -6.69 -4.25
N THR A 119 -13.26 -7.41 -3.28
CA THR A 119 -12.65 -6.79 -2.10
C THR A 119 -11.51 -5.85 -2.47
N LEU A 120 -10.64 -6.26 -3.39
CA LEU A 120 -9.54 -5.41 -3.87
C LEU A 120 -10.05 -4.20 -4.65
N ILE A 121 -11.10 -4.35 -5.46
CA ILE A 121 -11.72 -3.20 -6.16
C ILE A 121 -12.35 -2.23 -5.18
N VAL A 122 -13.13 -2.71 -4.21
CA VAL A 122 -13.75 -1.86 -3.20
C VAL A 122 -12.67 -1.12 -2.41
N PHE A 123 -11.59 -1.81 -2.06
CA PHE A 123 -10.46 -1.19 -1.39
C PHE A 123 -9.78 -0.11 -2.26
N PHE A 124 -9.50 -0.42 -3.52
CA PHE A 124 -8.84 0.49 -4.46
C PHE A 124 -9.69 1.70 -4.84
N VAL A 125 -11.00 1.52 -5.05
CA VAL A 125 -11.89 2.60 -5.45
C VAL A 125 -12.27 3.48 -4.26
N ILE A 126 -12.63 2.88 -3.13
CA ILE A 126 -13.29 3.60 -2.02
C ILE A 126 -12.35 3.88 -0.86
N LEU A 127 -11.63 2.87 -0.36
CA LEU A 127 -10.97 3.00 0.95
C LEU A 127 -9.56 3.60 0.89
N GLY A 128 -8.77 3.27 -0.14
CA GLY A 128 -7.34 3.60 -0.15
C GLY A 128 -6.75 4.11 -1.47
N GLY A 129 -7.50 4.04 -2.58
CA GLY A 129 -7.02 4.54 -3.87
C GLY A 129 -7.77 5.80 -4.31
N ILE A 130 -8.73 5.65 -5.22
CA ILE A 130 -9.31 6.76 -6.00
C ILE A 130 -10.03 7.78 -5.12
N TRP A 131 -10.99 7.35 -4.29
CA TRP A 131 -11.79 8.28 -3.49
C TRP A 131 -10.93 9.07 -2.49
N PHE A 132 -10.08 8.37 -1.73
CA PHE A 132 -9.19 9.00 -0.76
C PHE A 132 -8.27 10.02 -1.42
N THR A 133 -7.61 9.65 -2.53
CA THR A 133 -6.70 10.55 -3.24
C THR A 133 -7.44 11.73 -3.85
N PHE A 134 -8.65 11.54 -4.40
CA PHE A 134 -9.47 12.63 -4.91
C PHE A 134 -9.83 13.63 -3.82
N ILE A 135 -10.33 13.15 -2.67
CA ILE A 135 -10.69 14.01 -1.54
C ILE A 135 -9.45 14.72 -0.98
N ALA A 136 -8.30 14.04 -0.89
CA ALA A 136 -7.05 14.68 -0.46
C ALA A 136 -6.56 15.75 -1.45
N SER A 137 -6.67 15.51 -2.76
CA SER A 137 -6.38 16.51 -3.79
C SER A 137 -7.31 17.72 -3.68
N LEU A 138 -8.60 17.48 -3.49
CA LEU A 138 -9.60 18.54 -3.30
C LEU A 138 -9.31 19.36 -2.03
N ALA A 139 -9.01 18.70 -0.91
CA ALA A 139 -8.65 19.37 0.33
C ALA A 139 -7.42 20.26 0.16
N GLY A 140 -6.37 19.75 -0.51
CA GLY A 140 -5.16 20.52 -0.81
C GLY A 140 -5.42 21.70 -1.74
N TYR A 141 -6.23 21.51 -2.79
CA TYR A 141 -6.59 22.58 -3.73
C TYR A 141 -7.40 23.69 -3.04
N THR A 142 -8.41 23.29 -2.26
CA THR A 142 -9.25 24.20 -1.49
C THR A 142 -8.45 24.97 -0.43
N ALA A 143 -7.53 24.29 0.27
CA ALA A 143 -6.62 24.95 1.21
C ALA A 143 -5.83 26.09 0.56
N ALA A 144 -5.29 25.85 -0.64
CA ALA A 144 -4.52 26.83 -1.38
C ALA A 144 -5.40 27.98 -1.92
N LYS A 145 -6.54 27.66 -2.54
CA LYS A 145 -7.35 28.63 -3.28
C LYS A 145 -8.31 29.44 -2.43
N VAL A 146 -8.97 28.79 -1.45
CA VAL A 146 -9.99 29.43 -0.62
C VAL A 146 -9.38 30.08 0.60
N TYR A 147 -8.41 29.40 1.23
CA TYR A 147 -7.84 29.82 2.50
C TYR A 147 -6.47 30.48 2.36
N GLY A 148 -5.90 30.55 1.15
CA GLY A 148 -4.62 31.20 0.88
C GLY A 148 -3.44 30.57 1.60
N LEU A 149 -3.54 29.28 1.94
CA LEU A 149 -2.50 28.60 2.70
C LEU A 149 -1.46 28.00 1.78
N GLU A 150 -0.19 28.22 2.11
CA GLU A 150 0.90 27.50 1.46
C GLU A 150 0.77 26.01 1.77
N VAL A 151 0.60 25.20 0.74
CA VAL A 151 0.63 23.74 0.88
C VAL A 151 2.10 23.36 1.08
N PRO A 152 2.52 22.97 2.30
CA PRO A 152 3.91 22.68 2.57
C PRO A 152 4.33 21.41 1.82
N SER A 153 5.62 21.25 1.58
CA SER A 153 6.17 19.97 1.11
C SER A 153 6.56 19.06 2.30
N GLY A 154 6.55 17.75 2.07
CA GLY A 154 7.02 16.76 3.04
C GLY A 154 6.04 16.47 4.19
N TRP A 155 6.58 16.18 5.37
CA TRP A 155 5.79 15.69 6.53
C TRP A 155 4.85 16.76 7.13
N ARG A 156 5.15 18.05 6.91
CA ARG A 156 4.35 19.17 7.42
C ARG A 156 2.94 19.25 6.83
N ILE A 157 2.67 18.57 5.72
CA ILE A 157 1.33 18.49 5.11
C ILE A 157 0.31 18.01 6.14
N ALA A 158 0.63 16.98 6.91
CA ALA A 158 -0.25 16.46 7.95
C ALA A 158 -0.60 17.52 9.01
N VAL A 159 0.40 18.29 9.45
CA VAL A 159 0.24 19.35 10.46
C VAL A 159 -0.59 20.50 9.91
N ILE A 160 -0.32 20.93 8.68
CA ILE A 160 -1.05 22.05 8.07
C ILE A 160 -2.51 21.70 7.81
N ILE A 161 -2.83 20.46 7.41
CA ILE A 161 -4.24 20.04 7.30
C ILE A 161 -4.93 20.09 8.68
N ALA A 162 -4.23 19.74 9.75
CA ALA A 162 -4.75 19.90 11.10
C ALA A 162 -4.94 21.39 11.48
N GLU A 163 -3.99 22.27 11.15
CA GLU A 163 -4.07 23.71 11.41
C GLU A 163 -5.23 24.37 10.65
N ILE A 164 -5.44 24.01 9.38
CA ILE A 164 -6.61 24.42 8.59
C ILE A 164 -7.87 24.12 9.36
N PHE A 165 -7.97 22.89 9.84
CA PHE A 165 -9.14 22.42 10.54
C PHE A 165 -9.35 23.16 11.87
N GLY A 166 -8.26 23.41 12.59
CA GLY A 166 -8.25 24.25 13.79
C GLY A 166 -8.70 25.68 13.56
N LYS A 167 -8.32 26.30 12.44
CA LYS A 167 -8.73 27.67 12.10
C LYS A 167 -10.21 27.78 11.79
N VAL A 168 -10.80 26.78 11.13
CA VAL A 168 -12.22 26.82 10.72
C VAL A 168 -13.15 26.42 11.86
N TRP A 169 -12.78 25.42 12.68
CA TRP A 169 -13.67 24.78 13.65
C TRP A 169 -13.20 24.89 15.12
N GLY A 170 -12.06 25.54 15.36
CA GLY A 170 -11.52 25.78 16.69
C GLY A 170 -10.53 24.71 17.20
N PRO A 171 -9.96 24.90 18.42
CA PRO A 171 -8.86 24.09 18.93
C PRO A 171 -9.20 22.61 19.21
N LEU A 172 -10.45 22.32 19.54
CA LEU A 172 -10.92 20.94 19.73
C LEU A 172 -10.84 20.15 18.42
N ALA A 173 -11.22 20.79 17.31
CA ALA A 173 -11.19 20.21 15.98
C ALA A 173 -9.76 19.86 15.56
N PHE A 174 -8.82 20.80 15.76
CA PHE A 174 -7.38 20.57 15.57
C PHE A 174 -6.90 19.29 16.30
N SER A 175 -7.24 19.18 17.58
CA SER A 175 -6.77 18.09 18.44
C SER A 175 -7.35 16.73 18.00
N LEU A 176 -8.65 16.69 17.71
CA LEU A 176 -9.32 15.49 17.22
C LEU A 176 -8.73 15.04 15.87
N PHE A 177 -8.50 15.98 14.96
CA PHE A 177 -7.93 15.66 13.66
C PHE A 177 -6.47 15.20 13.75
N GLY A 178 -5.68 15.80 14.64
CA GLY A 178 -4.33 15.33 14.95
C GLY A 178 -4.32 13.86 15.42
N ILE A 179 -5.25 13.48 16.29
CA ILE A 179 -5.42 12.08 16.73
C ILE A 179 -5.78 11.17 15.55
N VAL A 180 -6.70 11.61 14.68
CA VAL A 180 -7.10 10.83 13.49
C VAL A 180 -5.92 10.62 12.53
N ILE A 181 -5.13 11.66 12.25
CA ILE A 181 -3.93 11.52 11.42
C ILE A 181 -2.92 10.58 12.08
N ALA A 182 -2.64 10.77 13.37
CA ALA A 182 -1.70 9.92 14.10
C ALA A 182 -2.13 8.45 14.05
N ALA A 183 -3.41 8.16 14.29
CA ALA A 183 -3.97 6.82 14.20
C ALA A 183 -3.91 6.25 12.78
N SER A 184 -4.16 7.08 11.75
CA SER A 184 -4.10 6.67 10.34
C SER A 184 -2.69 6.34 9.89
N LEU A 185 -1.71 7.17 10.27
CA LEU A 185 -0.30 6.91 10.00
C LEU A 185 0.15 5.64 10.73
N PHE A 186 -0.23 5.47 11.99
CA PHE A 186 0.15 4.32 12.80
C PHE A 186 -0.43 3.00 12.27
N ASP A 187 -1.68 2.98 11.81
CA ASP A 187 -2.33 1.78 11.23
C ASP A 187 -1.58 1.28 9.99
N SER A 188 -1.15 2.19 9.11
CA SER A 188 -0.37 1.83 7.93
C SER A 188 0.95 1.15 8.33
N GLN A 189 1.65 1.69 9.33
CA GLN A 189 2.96 1.19 9.75
C GLN A 189 2.91 -0.23 10.31
N PHE A 190 1.86 -0.61 11.06
CA PHE A 190 1.75 -1.99 11.54
C PHE A 190 1.73 -3.03 10.42
N SER A 191 1.03 -2.71 9.32
CA SER A 191 0.98 -3.60 8.16
C SER A 191 2.36 -3.71 7.49
N ILE A 192 3.15 -2.62 7.52
CA ILE A 192 4.54 -2.58 7.04
C ILE A 192 5.46 -3.45 7.89
N TYR A 193 5.44 -3.25 9.21
CA TYR A 193 6.28 -4.01 10.12
C TYR A 193 5.96 -5.50 10.07
N ASP A 194 4.67 -5.87 10.09
CA ASP A 194 4.23 -7.27 10.00
C ASP A 194 4.61 -7.90 8.65
N GLY A 195 4.36 -7.20 7.54
CA GLY A 195 4.64 -7.69 6.20
C GLY A 195 6.14 -7.92 5.95
N ILE A 196 6.99 -6.96 6.31
CA ILE A 196 8.45 -7.09 6.17
C ILE A 196 8.98 -8.21 7.06
N ALA A 197 8.54 -8.28 8.32
CA ALA A 197 8.98 -9.34 9.24
C ALA A 197 8.65 -10.74 8.70
N ARG A 198 7.45 -10.93 8.14
CA ARG A 198 7.03 -12.20 7.51
C ARG A 198 7.84 -12.52 6.28
N MET A 199 8.10 -11.55 5.40
CA MET A 199 8.89 -11.79 4.20
C MET A 199 10.30 -12.30 4.51
N TRP A 200 11.01 -11.61 5.41
CA TRP A 200 12.35 -12.06 5.81
C TRP A 200 12.31 -13.41 6.52
N THR A 201 11.26 -13.65 7.30
CA THR A 201 11.05 -14.95 7.94
C THR A 201 10.80 -16.05 6.93
N ASP A 202 9.97 -15.83 5.91
CA ASP A 202 9.71 -16.77 4.83
C ASP A 202 10.99 -17.11 4.07
N THR A 203 11.82 -16.10 3.74
CA THR A 203 13.12 -16.31 3.09
C THR A 203 14.04 -17.17 3.95
N ILE A 204 14.25 -16.82 5.22
CA ILE A 204 15.13 -17.61 6.11
C ILE A 204 14.60 -19.03 6.30
N TYR A 205 13.28 -19.16 6.51
CA TYR A 205 12.67 -20.44 6.80
C TYR A 205 12.68 -21.36 5.57
N THR A 206 12.62 -20.81 4.36
CA THR A 206 12.65 -21.56 3.10
C THR A 206 14.08 -21.88 2.66
N GLU A 207 14.99 -20.92 2.69
CA GLU A 207 16.36 -21.04 2.18
C GLU A 207 17.32 -21.74 3.15
N HIS A 208 17.05 -21.68 4.46
CA HIS A 208 17.91 -22.30 5.48
C HIS A 208 17.20 -23.39 6.29
N PRO A 209 16.72 -24.48 5.66
CA PRO A 209 15.93 -25.53 6.31
C PRO A 209 16.47 -26.07 7.63
N LYS A 210 17.77 -26.37 7.63
CA LYS A 210 18.48 -27.11 8.66
C LYS A 210 18.74 -26.28 9.90
N VAL A 211 18.86 -24.97 9.73
CA VAL A 211 19.15 -24.01 10.80
C VAL A 211 17.84 -23.39 11.28
N ALA A 212 17.05 -22.84 10.36
CA ALA A 212 15.80 -22.16 10.68
C ALA A 212 14.75 -23.12 11.26
N GLY A 213 14.69 -24.36 10.76
CA GLY A 213 13.74 -25.38 11.23
C GLY A 213 13.98 -25.88 12.67
N ARG A 214 15.07 -25.49 13.33
CA ARG A 214 15.33 -25.79 14.75
C ARG A 214 14.45 -24.97 15.70
N ARG A 215 13.86 -23.89 15.20
CA ARG A 215 12.97 -22.99 15.94
C ARG A 215 11.66 -22.86 15.17
N PRO A 216 10.52 -22.63 15.85
CA PRO A 216 9.26 -22.40 15.15
C PRO A 216 9.35 -21.13 14.30
N TYR A 217 8.62 -21.09 13.18
CA TYR A 217 8.51 -19.89 12.32
C TYR A 217 8.30 -18.61 13.13
N ARG A 218 7.41 -18.68 14.14
CA ARG A 218 7.09 -17.57 15.04
C ARG A 218 8.32 -16.93 15.69
N PHE A 219 9.33 -17.72 16.04
CA PHE A 219 10.56 -17.20 16.65
C PHE A 219 11.27 -16.23 15.70
N TRP A 220 11.48 -16.64 14.45
CA TRP A 220 12.12 -15.83 13.42
C TRP A 220 11.29 -14.60 13.06
N TYR A 221 9.96 -14.73 13.05
CA TYR A 221 9.06 -13.57 12.90
C TYR A 221 9.31 -12.50 13.96
N PHE A 222 9.35 -12.85 15.25
CA PHE A 222 9.58 -11.87 16.31
C PHE A 222 11.02 -11.33 16.32
N VAL A 223 12.01 -12.14 15.91
CA VAL A 223 13.39 -11.66 15.71
C VAL A 223 13.42 -10.58 14.61
N MET A 224 12.79 -10.83 13.46
CA MET A 224 12.75 -9.87 12.36
C MET A 224 11.95 -8.63 12.70
N LEU A 225 10.81 -8.78 13.37
CA LEU A 225 10.02 -7.67 13.86
C LEU A 225 10.82 -6.81 14.84
N GLY A 226 11.50 -7.44 15.81
CA GLY A 226 12.36 -6.75 16.78
C GLY A 226 13.53 -6.02 16.13
N ALA A 227 14.20 -6.66 15.16
CA ALA A 227 15.28 -6.04 14.40
C ALA A 227 14.79 -4.80 13.63
N LEU A 228 13.63 -4.90 12.97
CA LEU A 228 13.04 -3.81 12.21
C LEU A 228 12.58 -2.64 13.09
N VAL A 229 11.98 -2.93 14.25
CA VAL A 229 11.61 -1.90 15.24
C VAL A 229 12.85 -1.21 15.80
N THR A 230 13.88 -1.98 16.14
CA THR A 230 15.16 -1.44 16.65
C THR A 230 15.81 -0.53 15.62
N TYR A 231 15.88 -0.99 14.36
CA TYR A 231 16.38 -0.18 13.24
C TYR A 231 15.59 1.12 13.09
N GLY A 232 14.25 1.05 13.13
CA GLY A 232 13.39 2.22 13.07
C GLY A 232 13.70 3.24 14.17
N ILE A 233 13.85 2.80 15.42
CA ILE A 233 14.21 3.66 16.57
C ILE A 233 15.57 4.31 16.34
N CYS A 234 16.58 3.54 15.92
CA CYS A 234 17.92 4.05 15.65
C CYS A 234 17.97 5.07 14.50
N CYS A 235 17.05 5.01 13.54
CA CYS A 235 16.99 5.93 12.41
C CYS A 235 16.26 7.25 12.71
N ILE A 236 15.50 7.37 13.81
CA ILE A 236 14.78 8.61 14.17
C ILE A 236 15.70 9.86 14.17
N PRO A 237 16.92 9.83 14.76
CA PRO A 237 17.78 11.01 14.80
C PRO A 237 18.30 11.48 13.43
N LEU A 238 18.19 10.68 12.37
CA LEU A 238 18.76 10.99 11.05
C LEU A 238 18.01 12.11 10.29
N GLY A 239 16.80 12.48 10.72
CA GLY A 239 16.12 13.71 10.30
C GLY A 239 15.84 13.88 8.78
N THR A 240 16.07 12.86 7.95
CA THR A 240 16.05 12.96 6.47
C THR A 240 14.96 12.10 5.80
N PRO A 241 13.68 12.20 6.23
CA PRO A 241 12.63 11.31 5.73
C PRO A 241 12.31 11.53 4.26
N TYR A 242 12.40 12.76 3.75
CA TYR A 242 11.93 13.07 2.39
C TYR A 242 12.86 12.51 1.29
N PHE A 243 14.18 12.68 1.43
CA PHE A 243 15.12 12.18 0.43
C PHE A 243 15.13 10.64 0.39
N ILE A 244 15.11 9.99 1.56
CA ILE A 244 15.00 8.52 1.66
C ILE A 244 13.68 8.04 1.05
N TRP A 245 12.58 8.75 1.32
CA TRP A 245 11.28 8.45 0.72
C TRP A 245 11.27 8.61 -0.81
N LEU A 246 11.98 9.59 -1.35
CA LEU A 246 12.10 9.81 -2.80
C LEU A 246 12.88 8.67 -3.47
N ILE A 247 13.99 8.24 -2.86
CA ILE A 247 14.75 7.06 -3.30
C ILE A 247 13.88 5.81 -3.24
N ALA A 248 13.18 5.60 -2.12
CA ALA A 248 12.31 4.45 -1.94
C ALA A 248 11.19 4.41 -2.98
N ASN A 249 10.57 5.55 -3.29
CA ASN A 249 9.61 5.64 -4.40
C ASN A 249 10.26 5.26 -5.72
N ARG A 250 11.41 5.86 -6.05
CA ARG A 250 12.10 5.57 -7.31
C ARG A 250 12.43 4.09 -7.48
N LEU A 251 12.96 3.45 -6.43
CA LEU A 251 13.23 2.01 -6.42
C LEU A 251 11.93 1.19 -6.47
N GLY A 252 10.87 1.63 -5.79
CA GLY A 252 9.56 1.00 -5.82
C GLY A 252 8.97 0.96 -7.23
N THR A 253 9.07 2.07 -7.97
CA THR A 253 8.62 2.17 -9.37
C THR A 253 9.30 1.14 -10.25
N LEU A 254 10.59 0.88 -10.03
CA LEU A 254 11.34 -0.14 -10.75
C LEU A 254 11.02 -1.56 -10.27
N THR A 255 10.87 -1.76 -8.96
CA THR A 255 10.72 -3.10 -8.36
C THR A 255 9.36 -3.72 -8.69
N GLN A 256 8.31 -2.91 -8.72
CA GLN A 256 6.94 -3.34 -9.01
C GLN A 256 6.78 -4.11 -10.35
N PRO A 257 7.25 -3.61 -11.51
CA PRO A 257 7.15 -4.34 -12.77
C PRO A 257 7.92 -5.66 -12.74
N PHE A 258 9.12 -5.71 -12.14
CA PHE A 258 9.87 -6.97 -12.03
C PHE A 258 9.11 -8.03 -11.24
N ILE A 259 8.57 -7.65 -10.09
CA ILE A 259 7.77 -8.57 -9.26
C ILE A 259 6.53 -9.03 -10.01
N THR A 260 5.86 -8.12 -10.72
CA THR A 260 4.66 -8.43 -11.51
C THR A 260 4.96 -9.43 -12.62
N LEU A 261 6.04 -9.22 -13.37
CA LEU A 261 6.50 -10.11 -14.44
C LEU A 261 6.93 -11.48 -13.89
N LEU A 262 7.63 -11.50 -12.75
CA LEU A 262 8.02 -12.74 -12.08
C LEU A 262 6.79 -13.53 -11.62
N LEU A 263 5.77 -12.87 -11.06
CA LEU A 263 4.51 -13.51 -10.71
C LEU A 263 3.80 -14.13 -11.92
N ILE A 264 3.74 -13.42 -13.04
CA ILE A 264 3.15 -13.93 -14.28
C ILE A 264 3.90 -15.19 -14.73
N TYR A 265 5.23 -15.15 -14.72
CA TYR A 265 6.07 -16.31 -15.03
C TYR A 265 5.79 -17.48 -14.08
N MET A 266 5.78 -17.24 -12.77
CA MET A 266 5.53 -18.28 -11.76
C MET A 266 4.13 -18.89 -11.90
N ASN A 267 3.11 -18.06 -12.09
CA ASN A 267 1.74 -18.52 -12.33
C ASN A 267 1.65 -19.38 -13.59
N ARG A 268 2.39 -19.03 -14.65
CA ARG A 268 2.41 -19.83 -15.88
C ARG A 268 3.15 -21.15 -15.72
N LYS A 269 4.25 -21.15 -14.96
CA LYS A 269 5.14 -22.30 -14.76
C LYS A 269 4.59 -23.31 -13.76
N TYR A 270 4.06 -22.85 -12.63
CA TYR A 270 3.73 -23.70 -11.49
C TYR A 270 2.23 -23.96 -11.31
N LEU A 271 1.33 -23.11 -11.83
CA LEU A 271 -0.11 -23.37 -11.68
C LEU A 271 -0.66 -24.31 -12.78
N PRO A 272 -1.55 -25.24 -12.42
CA PRO A 272 -2.38 -25.98 -13.38
C PRO A 272 -3.19 -25.05 -14.28
N LYS A 273 -3.40 -25.44 -15.55
CA LYS A 273 -4.10 -24.61 -16.56
C LYS A 273 -5.44 -24.02 -16.07
N PRO A 274 -6.32 -24.75 -15.36
CA PRO A 274 -7.61 -24.22 -14.90
C PRO A 274 -7.50 -23.09 -13.86
N LEU A 275 -6.39 -23.02 -13.12
CA LEU A 275 -6.17 -22.04 -12.05
C LEU A 275 -5.38 -20.81 -12.51
N ARG A 276 -4.92 -20.80 -13.77
CA ARG A 276 -4.08 -19.71 -14.28
C ARG A 276 -4.89 -18.41 -14.46
N PRO A 277 -4.25 -17.25 -14.27
CA PRO A 277 -4.83 -15.98 -14.66
C PRO A 277 -5.23 -15.99 -16.14
N LYS A 278 -6.37 -15.38 -16.46
CA LYS A 278 -6.83 -15.24 -17.85
C LYS A 278 -5.91 -14.29 -18.62
N TRP A 279 -5.88 -14.45 -19.95
CA TRP A 279 -4.94 -13.74 -20.82
C TRP A 279 -5.02 -12.22 -20.69
N TYR A 280 -6.21 -11.65 -20.54
CA TYR A 280 -6.38 -10.19 -20.42
C TYR A 280 -5.78 -9.63 -19.11
N HIS A 281 -5.77 -10.41 -18.02
CA HIS A 281 -5.06 -10.02 -16.80
C HIS A 281 -3.54 -9.99 -17.02
N VAL A 282 -3.02 -10.96 -17.77
CA VAL A 282 -1.60 -11.01 -18.13
C VAL A 282 -1.23 -9.81 -19.00
N THR A 283 -1.96 -9.57 -20.08
CA THR A 283 -1.69 -8.46 -21.00
C THR A 283 -1.76 -7.10 -20.30
N ALA A 284 -2.78 -6.86 -19.46
CA ALA A 284 -2.90 -5.61 -18.71
C ALA A 284 -1.71 -5.38 -17.76
N ASN A 285 -1.26 -6.41 -17.04
CA ASN A 285 -0.12 -6.30 -16.14
C ASN A 285 1.22 -6.14 -16.87
N VAL A 286 1.40 -6.77 -18.03
CA VAL A 286 2.57 -6.56 -18.89
C VAL A 286 2.60 -5.13 -19.42
N ALA A 287 1.47 -4.62 -19.94
CA ALA A 287 1.37 -3.25 -20.41
C ALA A 287 1.66 -2.25 -19.28
N TRP A 288 1.10 -2.46 -18.09
CA TRP A 288 1.41 -1.65 -16.92
C TRP A 288 2.89 -1.70 -16.54
N SER A 289 3.52 -2.88 -16.64
CA SER A 289 4.95 -3.02 -16.36
C SER A 289 5.82 -2.20 -17.33
N ILE A 290 5.45 -2.15 -18.61
CA ILE A 290 6.13 -1.32 -19.63
C ILE A 290 6.00 0.16 -19.28
N VAL A 291 4.82 0.61 -18.84
CA VAL A 291 4.58 2.00 -18.42
C VAL A 291 5.49 2.36 -17.24
N LEU A 292 5.54 1.52 -16.20
CA LEU A 292 6.39 1.77 -15.02
C LEU A 292 7.88 1.80 -15.35
N ILE A 293 8.36 0.88 -16.19
CA ILE A 293 9.77 0.86 -16.62
C ILE A 293 10.09 2.11 -17.44
N SER A 294 9.21 2.48 -18.38
CA SER A 294 9.39 3.68 -19.21
C SER A 294 9.45 4.94 -18.34
N TYR A 295 8.51 5.08 -17.40
CA TYR A 295 8.49 6.20 -16.47
C TYR A 295 9.74 6.21 -15.57
N PHE A 296 10.19 5.06 -15.06
CA PHE A 296 11.42 4.98 -14.27
C PHE A 296 12.65 5.45 -15.06
N ILE A 297 12.77 5.06 -16.34
CA ILE A 297 13.87 5.49 -17.22
C ILE A 297 13.82 7.00 -17.42
N ILE A 298 12.65 7.55 -17.76
CA ILE A 298 12.44 8.99 -17.93
C ILE A 298 12.81 9.74 -16.65
N TRP A 299 12.26 9.34 -15.50
CA TRP A 299 12.54 9.96 -14.22
C TRP A 299 14.03 9.91 -13.89
N THR A 300 14.69 8.78 -14.15
CA THR A 300 16.14 8.60 -13.93
C THR A 300 17.01 9.52 -14.76
N ILE A 301 16.67 9.72 -16.03
CA ILE A 301 17.48 10.50 -16.97
C ILE A 301 17.27 12.00 -16.74
N PHE A 302 16.01 12.43 -16.59
CA PHE A 302 15.68 13.85 -16.57
C PHE A 302 15.72 14.46 -15.16
N GLU A 303 15.45 13.69 -14.11
CA GLU A 303 15.41 14.20 -12.74
C GLU A 303 15.92 13.17 -11.73
N PRO A 304 17.23 12.83 -11.76
CA PRO A 304 17.81 11.92 -10.79
C PRO A 304 17.68 12.51 -9.37
N PRO A 305 17.37 11.70 -8.33
CA PRO A 305 17.40 12.15 -6.94
C PRO A 305 18.80 12.65 -6.61
N ARG A 306 18.92 13.95 -6.36
CA ARG A 306 20.17 14.57 -5.89
C ARG A 306 20.06 14.76 -4.39
N LEU A 307 21.15 14.43 -3.68
CA LEU A 307 21.33 14.92 -2.32
C LEU A 307 21.34 16.45 -2.42
N GLY A 308 20.40 17.12 -1.78
CA GLY A 308 20.40 18.57 -1.65
C GLY A 308 21.49 18.99 -0.66
N ILE A 309 22.76 18.81 -1.06
CA ILE A 309 23.93 19.44 -0.46
C ILE A 309 24.26 20.66 -1.30
#